data_AF-A0A9D5QYU4-F1
#
_entry.id   AF-A0A9D5QYU4-F1
#
_cell.length_a   1.000
_cell.length_b   1.000
_cell.length_c   1.000
_cell.angle_alpha   90.00
_cell.angle_beta   90.00
_cell.angle_gamma   90.00
#
_symmetry.space_group_name_H-M   'P 1'
#
loop_
_entity.id
_entity.type
_entity.pdbx_description
1 polymer ?
#
loop_
_entity_poly.entity_id
_entity_poly.type
_entity_poly.pdbx_seq_one_letter_code
_entity_poly.pdbx_strand_id
1 'polypeptide(L)'
;MDGLTLGILLPFAGTTLGAACVFFMKKSIPMLLQKTLTGFAAGVMVAASVWSLLIPSIEMTGREGIMSILPATIGLMAGILFLLFLDTIIPHQHIDSALSEGPRSHLSRSAKLIFAVTLHNIPEGMAVGVALAGALEHNSYLPLAGALALSIGIAIQNFPEGAIVAMPLRSAGNSRTRSFLMGTLSGAVEPLGAILTIMLASIVLPILPYLLAFAAGAMIYVVVEELIPETQQGAHSNMGTIGFSLGFLLMMALDVLLA
;
A
#
# COMPACT_ATOMS: atom_id res chain seq x y z
N MET A 1 -11.06 27.09 -6.03
CA MET A 1 -11.56 25.69 -6.15
C MET A 1 -10.45 24.73 -6.56
N ASP A 2 -9.38 25.21 -7.18
CA ASP A 2 -8.36 24.35 -7.80
C ASP A 2 -7.49 23.56 -6.81
N GLY A 3 -7.16 24.12 -5.64
CA GLY A 3 -6.26 23.46 -4.68
C GLY A 3 -6.87 22.24 -3.97
N LEU A 4 -8.17 22.25 -3.67
CA LEU A 4 -8.82 21.12 -2.98
C LEU A 4 -8.88 19.89 -3.89
N THR A 5 -9.35 20.09 -5.13
CA THR A 5 -9.42 19.03 -6.13
C THR A 5 -8.04 18.50 -6.49
N LEU A 6 -7.03 19.38 -6.58
CA LEU A 6 -5.65 18.97 -6.79
C LEU A 6 -5.16 18.06 -5.65
N GLY A 7 -5.35 18.46 -4.39
CA GLY A 7 -4.94 17.66 -3.23
C GLY A 7 -5.55 16.26 -3.24
N ILE A 8 -6.86 16.16 -3.50
CA ILE A 8 -7.58 14.87 -3.56
C ILE A 8 -7.07 13.94 -4.66
N LEU A 9 -6.69 14.49 -5.83
CA LEU A 9 -6.33 13.68 -7.00
C LEU A 9 -4.83 13.39 -7.14
N LEU A 10 -3.97 14.13 -6.43
CA LEU A 10 -2.52 14.00 -6.53
C LEU A 10 -2.02 12.57 -6.18
N PRO A 11 -2.39 11.99 -5.02
CA PRO A 11 -2.04 10.60 -4.70
C PRO A 11 -2.40 9.64 -5.85
N PHE A 12 -3.64 9.75 -6.34
CA PHE A 12 -4.17 8.85 -7.35
C PHE A 12 -3.45 8.99 -8.68
N ALA A 13 -3.04 10.21 -9.03
CA ALA A 13 -2.19 10.47 -10.17
C ALA A 13 -0.83 9.77 -10.01
N GLY A 14 -0.24 9.80 -8.81
CA GLY A 14 0.95 9.02 -8.45
C GLY A 14 0.79 7.54 -8.78
N THR A 15 -0.23 6.90 -8.20
CA THR A 15 -0.54 5.47 -8.42
C THR A 15 -0.77 5.16 -9.90
N THR A 16 -1.52 6.01 -10.60
CA THR A 16 -1.82 5.85 -12.03
C THR A 16 -0.56 5.95 -12.89
N LEU A 17 0.30 6.95 -12.64
CA LEU A 17 1.57 7.15 -13.35
C LEU A 17 2.55 6.01 -13.08
N GLY A 18 2.59 5.53 -11.83
CA GLY A 18 3.32 4.33 -11.44
C GLY A 18 2.89 3.11 -12.25
N ALA A 19 1.58 2.85 -12.29
CA ALA A 19 1.00 1.73 -13.03
C ALA A 19 1.29 1.81 -14.54
N ALA A 20 1.40 3.03 -15.09
CA ALA A 20 1.74 3.24 -16.51
C ALA A 20 3.15 2.74 -16.88
N CYS A 21 4.04 2.52 -15.90
CA CYS A 21 5.35 1.90 -16.15
C CYS A 21 5.25 0.54 -16.85
N VAL A 22 4.13 -0.16 -16.69
CA VAL A 22 3.87 -1.45 -17.34
C VAL A 22 3.88 -1.39 -18.87
N PHE A 23 3.61 -0.22 -19.46
CA PHE A 23 3.63 -0.06 -20.92
C PHE A 23 5.04 -0.17 -21.52
N PHE A 24 6.07 0.13 -20.72
CA PHE A 24 7.47 -0.04 -21.11
C PHE A 24 7.96 -1.48 -20.96
N MET A 25 7.19 -2.37 -20.31
CA MET A 25 7.58 -3.76 -20.10
C MET A 25 7.36 -4.63 -21.35
N LYS A 26 8.29 -5.57 -21.58
CA LYS A 26 8.21 -6.59 -22.64
C LYS A 26 7.16 -7.67 -22.31
N LYS A 27 6.85 -8.54 -23.28
CA LYS A 27 5.81 -9.59 -23.16
C LYS A 27 6.26 -10.79 -22.32
N SER A 28 7.53 -11.17 -22.45
CA SER A 28 8.18 -12.15 -21.58
C SER A 28 9.18 -11.42 -20.70
N ILE A 29 9.08 -11.63 -19.40
CA ILE A 29 10.01 -11.10 -18.41
C ILE A 29 10.89 -12.27 -17.96
N PRO A 30 12.22 -12.13 -17.99
CA PRO A 30 13.11 -13.17 -17.47
C PRO A 30 12.79 -13.44 -16.00
N MET A 31 12.87 -14.71 -15.57
CA MET A 31 12.62 -15.12 -14.18
C MET A 31 13.42 -14.27 -13.17
N LEU A 32 14.66 -13.91 -13.52
CA LEU A 32 15.51 -13.06 -12.69
C LEU A 32 14.90 -11.66 -12.46
N LEU A 33 14.35 -11.05 -13.51
CA LEU A 33 13.73 -9.74 -13.44
C LEU A 33 12.40 -9.81 -12.67
N GLN A 34 11.61 -10.88 -12.85
CA GLN A 34 10.41 -11.11 -12.03
C GLN A 34 10.76 -11.16 -10.54
N LYS A 35 11.75 -11.97 -10.16
CA LYS A 35 12.20 -12.06 -8.76
C LYS A 35 12.70 -10.73 -8.20
N THR A 36 13.44 -9.97 -9.00
CA THR A 36 13.92 -8.64 -8.60
C THR A 36 12.77 -7.68 -8.35
N LEU A 37 11.77 -7.66 -9.24
CA LEU A 37 10.60 -6.78 -9.14
C LEU A 37 9.68 -7.17 -7.97
N THR A 38 9.44 -8.47 -7.76
CA THR A 38 8.70 -8.96 -6.58
C THR A 38 9.45 -8.63 -5.28
N GLY A 39 10.78 -8.80 -5.25
CA GLY A 39 11.60 -8.41 -4.11
C GLY A 39 11.49 -6.91 -3.83
N PHE A 40 11.64 -6.09 -4.86
CA PHE A 40 11.49 -4.63 -4.79
C PHE A 40 10.13 -4.22 -4.24
N ALA A 41 9.05 -4.86 -4.71
CA ALA A 41 7.70 -4.68 -4.19
C ALA A 41 7.61 -4.96 -2.68
N ALA A 42 8.14 -6.09 -2.23
CA ALA A 42 8.17 -6.45 -0.82
C ALA A 42 8.94 -5.42 0.02
N GLY A 43 10.09 -4.95 -0.48
CA GLY A 43 10.90 -3.95 0.21
C GLY A 43 10.17 -2.62 0.41
N VAL A 44 9.55 -2.09 -0.65
CA VAL A 44 8.75 -0.85 -0.58
C VAL A 44 7.59 -1.02 0.40
N MET A 45 6.80 -2.09 0.29
CA MET A 45 5.62 -2.30 1.16
C MET A 45 5.99 -2.42 2.64
N VAL A 46 7.13 -3.06 2.98
CA VAL A 46 7.60 -3.13 4.38
C VAL A 46 8.02 -1.76 4.88
N ALA A 47 8.77 -1.00 4.09
CA ALA A 47 9.17 0.35 4.46
C ALA A 47 7.94 1.26 4.65
N ALA A 48 7.00 1.27 3.71
CA ALA A 48 5.76 2.06 3.81
C ALA A 48 4.93 1.68 5.04
N SER A 49 4.85 0.38 5.37
CA SER A 49 4.17 -0.09 6.58
C SER A 49 4.75 0.50 7.87
N VAL A 50 6.07 0.69 7.93
CA VAL A 50 6.75 1.20 9.12
C VAL A 50 6.66 2.72 9.19
N TRP A 51 7.16 3.40 8.16
CA TRP A 51 7.35 4.85 8.19
C TRP A 51 6.07 5.62 7.91
N SER A 52 5.29 5.19 6.92
CA SER A 52 4.13 5.96 6.46
C SER A 52 2.85 5.57 7.20
N LEU A 53 2.83 4.45 7.95
CA LEU A 53 1.65 3.98 8.68
C LEU A 53 1.87 3.77 10.18
N LEU A 54 2.81 2.91 10.59
CA LEU A 54 2.96 2.56 12.01
C LEU A 54 3.49 3.72 12.85
N ILE A 55 4.54 4.42 12.38
CA ILE A 55 5.07 5.58 13.08
C ILE A 55 3.99 6.68 13.22
N PRO A 56 3.32 7.13 12.15
CA PRO A 56 2.20 8.06 12.24
C PRO A 56 1.08 7.57 13.16
N SER A 57 0.71 6.28 13.10
CA SER A 57 -0.28 5.71 14.01
C SER A 57 0.09 5.87 15.49
N ILE A 58 1.37 5.77 15.85
CA ILE A 58 1.83 5.90 17.24
C ILE A 58 1.84 7.37 17.64
N GLU A 59 2.39 8.23 16.78
CA GLU A 59 2.58 9.67 17.05
C GLU A 59 1.25 10.44 17.09
N MET A 60 0.29 10.10 16.23
CA MET A 60 -1.02 10.76 16.16
C MET A 60 -1.87 10.59 17.41
N THR A 61 -1.52 9.67 18.32
CA THR A 61 -2.27 9.49 19.56
C THR A 61 -2.08 10.65 20.54
N GLY A 62 -0.96 11.39 20.45
CA GLY A 62 -0.58 12.42 21.42
C GLY A 62 -0.40 11.91 22.85
N ARG A 63 -0.23 10.59 23.03
CA ARG A 63 -0.06 9.93 24.33
C ARG A 63 1.39 9.51 24.52
N GLU A 64 1.78 9.26 25.76
CA GLU A 64 3.12 8.76 26.10
C GLU A 64 3.07 7.31 26.62
N GLY A 65 4.22 6.63 26.53
CA GLY A 65 4.39 5.27 27.04
C GLY A 65 3.52 4.24 26.33
N ILE A 66 3.01 3.25 27.08
CA ILE A 66 2.24 2.12 26.51
C ILE A 66 0.96 2.57 25.80
N MET A 67 0.41 3.74 26.16
CA MET A 67 -0.85 4.22 25.60
C MET A 67 -0.72 4.73 24.16
N SER A 68 0.48 5.07 23.69
CA SER A 68 0.70 5.49 22.29
C SER A 68 0.79 4.30 21.33
N ILE A 69 1.32 3.17 21.80
CA ILE A 69 1.46 1.95 20.99
C ILE A 69 0.17 1.13 20.90
N LEU A 70 -0.82 1.42 21.74
CA LEU A 70 -2.03 0.60 21.84
C LEU A 70 -2.85 0.60 20.54
N PRO A 71 -3.16 1.76 19.90
CA PRO A 71 -3.85 1.77 18.62
C PRO A 71 -3.05 1.08 17.51
N ALA A 72 -1.74 1.31 17.49
CA ALA A 72 -0.85 0.69 16.52
C ALA A 72 -0.83 -0.84 16.65
N THR A 73 -0.75 -1.35 17.88
CA THR A 73 -0.69 -2.80 18.14
C THR A 73 -2.01 -3.49 17.81
N ILE A 74 -3.13 -2.88 18.22
CA ILE A 74 -4.48 -3.40 17.97
C ILE A 74 -4.79 -3.38 16.48
N GLY A 75 -4.54 -2.24 15.80
CA GLY A 75 -4.74 -2.11 14.37
C GLY A 75 -3.90 -3.11 13.60
N LEU A 76 -2.59 -3.17 13.87
CA LEU A 76 -1.67 -4.13 13.22
C LEU A 76 -2.18 -5.57 13.34
N MET A 77 -2.56 -6.01 14.55
CA MET A 77 -3.10 -7.36 14.73
C MET A 77 -4.44 -7.56 14.05
N ALA A 78 -5.34 -6.58 14.10
CA ALA A 78 -6.59 -6.68 13.36
C ALA A 78 -6.34 -6.83 11.85
N GLY A 79 -5.37 -6.11 11.28
CA GLY A 79 -5.00 -6.20 9.86
C GLY A 79 -4.43 -7.57 9.47
N ILE A 80 -3.46 -8.07 10.24
CA ILE A 80 -2.89 -9.41 10.03
C ILE A 80 -3.96 -10.48 10.17
N LEU A 81 -4.72 -10.46 11.27
CA LEU A 81 -5.77 -11.44 11.54
C LEU A 81 -6.89 -11.38 10.51
N PHE A 82 -7.23 -10.20 10.00
CA PHE A 82 -8.23 -10.03 8.95
C PHE A 82 -7.80 -10.74 7.66
N LEU A 83 -6.57 -10.51 7.19
CA LEU A 83 -6.09 -11.20 6.00
C LEU A 83 -5.87 -12.69 6.24
N LEU A 84 -5.37 -13.09 7.42
CA LEU A 84 -5.22 -14.49 7.79
C LEU A 84 -6.58 -15.21 7.85
N PHE A 85 -7.61 -14.54 8.37
CA PHE A 85 -8.99 -15.03 8.36
C PHE A 85 -9.54 -15.13 6.95
N LEU A 86 -9.35 -14.09 6.12
CA LEU A 86 -9.71 -14.15 4.71
C LEU A 86 -9.02 -15.31 4.02
N ASP A 87 -7.74 -15.54 4.30
CA ASP A 87 -6.97 -16.62 3.71
C ASP A 87 -7.40 -18.01 4.18
N THR A 88 -7.83 -18.13 5.44
CA THR A 88 -8.40 -19.38 5.98
C THR A 88 -9.76 -19.69 5.34
N ILE A 89 -10.55 -18.67 5.02
CA ILE A 89 -11.82 -18.82 4.31
C ILE A 89 -11.60 -19.01 2.80
N ILE A 90 -10.43 -18.59 2.29
CA ILE A 90 -10.13 -18.47 0.88
C ILE A 90 -8.77 -19.17 0.62
N PRO A 91 -8.74 -20.50 0.46
CA PRO A 91 -7.51 -21.29 0.30
C PRO A 91 -6.43 -20.82 -0.69
N HIS A 92 -5.22 -21.28 -0.40
CA HIS A 92 -4.12 -21.28 -1.33
C HIS A 92 -4.20 -22.48 -2.29
N GLN A 93 -4.08 -22.25 -3.60
CA GLN A 93 -3.73 -23.32 -4.53
C GLN A 93 -2.20 -23.45 -4.58
N HIS A 94 -1.63 -24.36 -3.79
CA HIS A 94 -0.30 -24.89 -4.09
C HIS A 94 -0.41 -25.80 -5.31
N ILE A 95 0.25 -25.43 -6.41
CA ILE A 95 0.22 -26.16 -7.68
C ILE A 95 0.90 -27.55 -7.57
N ASP A 96 1.63 -27.84 -6.49
CA ASP A 96 2.47 -29.04 -6.36
C ASP A 96 2.20 -29.96 -5.15
N SER A 97 1.10 -29.83 -4.39
CA SER A 97 0.77 -30.79 -3.32
C SER A 97 -0.56 -31.50 -3.54
N ALA A 98 -0.49 -32.83 -3.66
CA ALA A 98 -1.65 -33.74 -3.71
C ALA A 98 -2.47 -33.81 -2.41
N LEU A 99 -2.20 -32.91 -1.46
CA LEU A 99 -2.93 -32.72 -0.22
C LEU A 99 -3.28 -31.24 -0.13
N SER A 100 -4.54 -30.94 -0.45
CA SER A 100 -5.14 -29.64 -0.18
C SER A 100 -5.51 -29.61 1.29
N GLU A 101 -4.78 -28.86 2.11
CA GLU A 101 -5.32 -28.46 3.41
C GLU A 101 -6.35 -27.35 3.17
N GLY A 102 -7.63 -27.65 3.42
CA GLY A 102 -8.72 -26.68 3.41
C GLY A 102 -9.64 -26.65 2.17
N PRO A 103 -10.86 -26.10 2.30
CA PRO A 103 -11.89 -26.13 1.25
C PRO A 103 -11.73 -25.01 0.18
N ARG A 104 -11.35 -25.38 -1.06
CA ARG A 104 -11.16 -24.56 -2.31
C ARG A 104 -11.41 -23.03 -2.29
N SER A 105 -10.41 -22.27 -2.76
CA SER A 105 -10.52 -20.81 -3.01
C SER A 105 -10.51 -20.40 -4.46
N HIS A 106 -11.02 -19.20 -4.67
CA HIS A 106 -11.17 -18.53 -5.93
C HIS A 106 -10.32 -17.24 -6.09
N LEU A 107 -9.56 -16.78 -5.08
CA LEU A 107 -8.77 -15.54 -5.19
C LEU A 107 -7.31 -15.84 -5.55
N SER A 108 -6.91 -15.43 -6.75
CA SER A 108 -5.52 -15.51 -7.19
C SER A 108 -4.60 -14.65 -6.33
N ARG A 109 -3.31 -15.02 -6.23
CA ARG A 109 -2.24 -14.24 -5.61
C ARG A 109 -2.20 -12.77 -6.03
N SER A 110 -2.42 -12.51 -7.32
CA SER A 110 -2.59 -11.17 -7.89
C SER A 110 -3.70 -10.36 -7.23
N ALA A 111 -4.80 -11.01 -6.87
CA ALA A 111 -5.93 -10.35 -6.22
C ALA A 111 -5.61 -10.00 -4.76
N LYS A 112 -4.86 -10.84 -4.03
CA LYS A 112 -4.41 -10.52 -2.67
C LYS A 112 -3.44 -9.33 -2.65
N LEU A 113 -2.49 -9.28 -3.59
CA LEU A 113 -1.60 -8.14 -3.76
C LEU A 113 -2.39 -6.84 -4.01
N ILE A 114 -3.31 -6.87 -4.99
CA ILE A 114 -4.16 -5.70 -5.28
C ILE A 114 -5.00 -5.32 -4.07
N PHE A 115 -5.55 -6.29 -3.36
CA PHE A 115 -6.38 -6.03 -2.19
C PHE A 115 -5.58 -5.39 -1.05
N ALA A 116 -4.39 -5.89 -0.73
CA ALA A 116 -3.55 -5.29 0.30
C ALA A 116 -3.06 -3.89 -0.07
N VAL A 117 -2.67 -3.64 -1.32
CA VAL A 117 -2.33 -2.28 -1.77
C VAL A 117 -3.56 -1.38 -1.74
N THR A 118 -4.73 -1.86 -2.14
CA THR A 118 -5.99 -1.10 -2.00
C THR A 118 -6.26 -0.76 -0.52
N LEU A 119 -6.01 -1.67 0.42
CA LEU A 119 -6.15 -1.40 1.85
C LEU A 119 -5.12 -0.39 2.36
N HIS A 120 -3.92 -0.32 1.78
CA HIS A 120 -2.90 0.68 2.10
C HIS A 120 -3.31 2.09 1.65
N ASN A 121 -3.88 2.16 0.45
CA ASN A 121 -4.27 3.40 -0.22
C ASN A 121 -5.46 4.08 0.46
N ILE A 122 -6.28 3.35 1.24
CA ILE A 122 -7.38 3.93 2.02
C ILE A 122 -6.83 4.93 3.07
N PRO A 123 -5.98 4.53 4.03
CA PRO A 123 -5.41 5.45 5.01
C PRO A 123 -4.68 6.65 4.39
N GLU A 124 -4.02 6.50 3.25
CA GLU A 124 -3.37 7.63 2.55
C GLU A 124 -4.38 8.65 2.05
N GLY A 125 -5.44 8.17 1.38
CA GLY A 125 -6.57 9.00 1.01
C GLY A 125 -7.15 9.71 2.22
N MET A 126 -7.34 8.98 3.33
CA MET A 126 -7.85 9.56 4.57
C MET A 126 -6.91 10.61 5.17
N ALA A 127 -5.58 10.40 5.14
CA ALA A 127 -4.59 11.36 5.63
C ALA A 127 -4.64 12.67 4.82
N VAL A 128 -4.74 12.59 3.49
CA VAL A 128 -4.99 13.76 2.63
C VAL A 128 -6.32 14.42 2.99
N GLY A 129 -7.36 13.63 3.21
CA GLY A 129 -8.67 14.14 3.64
C GLY A 129 -8.62 14.89 4.97
N VAL A 130 -7.88 14.39 5.97
CA VAL A 130 -7.67 15.06 7.25
C VAL A 130 -6.93 16.38 7.05
N ALA A 131 -5.83 16.38 6.28
CA ALA A 131 -5.05 17.58 6.04
C ALA A 131 -5.86 18.66 5.30
N LEU A 132 -6.65 18.27 4.31
CA LEU A 132 -7.53 19.18 3.58
C LEU A 132 -8.71 19.65 4.43
N ALA A 133 -9.32 18.78 5.25
CA ALA A 133 -10.36 19.18 6.21
C ALA A 133 -9.84 20.20 7.22
N GLY A 134 -8.63 19.97 7.75
CA GLY A 134 -7.93 20.92 8.61
C GLY A 134 -7.72 22.25 7.91
N ALA A 135 -7.24 22.25 6.67
CA ALA A 135 -7.05 23.49 5.89
C ALA A 135 -8.35 24.25 5.57
N LEU A 136 -9.51 23.58 5.60
CA LEU A 136 -10.82 24.20 5.40
C LEU A 136 -11.38 24.87 6.66
N GLU A 137 -10.88 24.56 7.85
CA GLU A 137 -11.31 25.23 9.08
C GLU A 137 -10.77 26.67 9.15
N HIS A 138 -11.64 27.63 9.53
CA HIS A 138 -11.32 29.07 9.55
C HIS A 138 -10.28 29.50 10.61
N ASN A 139 -9.81 28.60 11.49
CA ASN A 139 -8.76 28.82 12.50
C ASN A 139 -7.62 27.79 12.38
N SER A 140 -7.35 27.33 11.17
CA SER A 140 -6.52 26.15 10.90
C SER A 140 -5.04 26.34 11.21
N TYR A 141 -4.49 25.38 11.95
CA TYR A 141 -3.05 25.23 12.22
C TYR A 141 -2.29 24.70 11.00
N LEU A 142 -2.99 24.20 9.97
CA LEU A 142 -2.40 23.66 8.75
C LEU A 142 -2.88 24.46 7.52
N PRO A 143 -2.03 25.29 6.90
CA PRO A 143 -2.40 26.01 5.69
C PRO A 143 -2.61 25.05 4.51
N LEU A 144 -3.43 25.45 3.52
CA LEU A 144 -3.67 24.67 2.29
C LEU A 144 -2.37 24.24 1.59
N ALA A 145 -1.34 25.08 1.64
CA ALA A 145 -0.01 24.74 1.10
C ALA A 145 0.61 23.50 1.78
N GLY A 146 0.43 23.35 3.10
CA GLY A 146 0.89 22.17 3.85
C GLY A 146 0.09 20.92 3.49
N ALA A 147 -1.23 21.03 3.35
CA ALA A 147 -2.06 19.91 2.90
C ALA A 147 -1.73 19.46 1.46
N LEU A 148 -1.41 20.42 0.57
CA LEU A 148 -0.93 20.13 -0.78
C LEU A 148 0.47 19.50 -0.78
N ALA A 149 1.37 19.97 0.08
CA ALA A 149 2.70 19.36 0.24
C ALA A 149 2.59 17.89 0.67
N LEU A 150 1.73 17.58 1.65
CA LEU A 150 1.44 16.19 2.05
C LEU A 150 0.90 15.37 0.87
N SER A 151 -0.07 15.93 0.13
CA SER A 151 -0.66 15.25 -1.05
C SER A 151 0.38 14.97 -2.14
N ILE A 152 1.36 15.86 -2.32
CA ILE A 152 2.49 15.66 -3.24
C ILE A 152 3.43 14.58 -2.71
N GLY A 153 3.76 14.60 -1.41
CA GLY A 153 4.58 13.56 -0.78
C GLY A 153 4.01 12.17 -1.01
N ILE A 154 2.71 12.01 -0.72
CA ILE A 154 1.96 10.77 -0.99
C ILE A 154 1.97 10.44 -2.49
N ALA A 155 1.72 11.40 -3.39
CA ALA A 155 1.78 11.14 -4.84
C ALA A 155 3.13 10.57 -5.31
N ILE A 156 4.24 11.01 -4.69
CA ILE A 156 5.59 10.56 -5.06
C ILE A 156 5.83 9.11 -4.60
N GLN A 157 5.42 8.70 -3.40
CA GLN A 157 5.52 7.29 -2.96
C GLN A 157 4.53 6.37 -3.70
N ASN A 158 3.38 6.91 -4.11
CA ASN A 158 2.34 6.16 -4.81
C ASN A 158 2.79 5.79 -6.24
N PHE A 159 3.75 6.52 -6.80
CA PHE A 159 4.36 6.14 -8.07
C PHE A 159 5.06 4.76 -7.99
N PRO A 160 6.03 4.51 -7.09
CA PRO A 160 6.53 3.17 -6.82
C PRO A 160 5.42 2.13 -6.61
N GLU A 161 4.38 2.43 -5.82
CA GLU A 161 3.31 1.48 -5.49
C GLU A 161 2.46 1.07 -6.68
N GLY A 162 2.03 2.03 -7.50
CA GLY A 162 1.30 1.74 -8.74
C GLY A 162 2.11 0.85 -9.68
N ALA A 163 3.43 1.08 -9.73
CA ALA A 163 4.36 0.27 -10.50
C ALA A 163 4.48 -1.15 -9.93
N ILE A 164 4.51 -1.28 -8.60
CA ILE A 164 4.57 -2.55 -7.85
C ILE A 164 3.30 -3.39 -8.02
N VAL A 165 2.14 -2.79 -8.25
CA VAL A 165 0.95 -3.57 -8.60
C VAL A 165 1.00 -3.99 -10.07
N ALA A 166 1.23 -3.05 -11.00
CA ALA A 166 1.07 -3.32 -12.43
C ALA A 166 2.17 -4.23 -13.01
N MET A 167 3.42 -4.06 -12.56
CA MET A 167 4.57 -4.79 -13.14
C MET A 167 4.57 -6.29 -12.82
N PRO A 168 4.34 -6.75 -11.58
CA PRO A 168 4.21 -8.17 -11.27
C PRO A 168 2.97 -8.82 -11.92
N LEU A 169 1.85 -8.09 -12.06
CA LEU A 169 0.70 -8.60 -12.82
C LEU A 169 1.06 -8.88 -14.27
N ARG A 170 1.92 -8.04 -14.86
CA ARG A 170 2.44 -8.24 -16.21
C ARG A 170 3.39 -9.43 -16.29
N SER A 171 4.27 -9.64 -15.30
CA SER A 171 5.14 -10.84 -15.26
C SER A 171 4.35 -12.13 -15.06
N ALA A 172 3.21 -12.07 -14.36
CA ALA A 172 2.27 -13.17 -14.23
C ALA A 172 1.45 -13.45 -15.51
N GLY A 173 1.71 -12.74 -16.61
CA GLY A 173 1.13 -13.04 -17.93
C GLY A 173 -0.07 -12.18 -18.34
N ASN A 174 -0.50 -11.20 -17.53
CA ASN A 174 -1.59 -10.29 -17.91
C ASN A 174 -1.19 -9.36 -19.07
N SER A 175 -2.20 -8.85 -19.81
CA SER A 175 -1.98 -7.82 -20.83
C SER A 175 -1.56 -6.50 -20.20
N ARG A 176 -0.79 -5.67 -20.93
CA ARG A 176 -0.36 -4.34 -20.44
C ARG A 176 -1.55 -3.50 -19.96
N THR A 177 -2.61 -3.46 -20.75
CA THR A 177 -3.83 -2.72 -20.43
C THR A 177 -4.51 -3.25 -19.17
N ARG A 178 -4.61 -4.57 -19.01
CA ARG A 178 -5.22 -5.16 -17.81
C ARG A 178 -4.38 -4.86 -16.57
N SER A 179 -3.07 -5.04 -16.64
CA SER A 179 -2.15 -4.71 -15.54
C SER A 179 -2.21 -3.23 -15.17
N PHE A 180 -2.23 -2.33 -16.17
CA PHE A 180 -2.38 -0.89 -15.96
C PHE A 180 -3.70 -0.55 -15.28
N LEU A 181 -4.82 -1.09 -15.78
CA LEU A 181 -6.14 -0.85 -15.20
C LEU A 181 -6.22 -1.36 -13.76
N MET A 182 -5.70 -2.55 -13.48
CA MET A 182 -5.69 -3.11 -12.13
C MET A 182 -4.82 -2.28 -11.17
N GLY A 183 -3.64 -1.83 -11.61
CA GLY A 183 -2.79 -0.93 -10.80
C GLY A 183 -3.37 0.47 -10.63
N THR A 184 -4.10 0.98 -11.61
CA THR A 184 -4.81 2.26 -11.48
C THR A 184 -5.98 2.11 -10.50
N LEU A 185 -6.79 1.05 -10.65
CA LEU A 185 -7.98 0.83 -9.83
C LEU A 185 -7.66 0.56 -8.36
N SER A 186 -6.48 0.03 -8.02
CA SER A 186 -6.05 -0.08 -6.61
C SER A 186 -5.89 1.29 -5.94
N GLY A 187 -5.57 2.34 -6.70
CA GLY A 187 -5.50 3.72 -6.20
C GLY A 187 -6.84 4.46 -6.13
N ALA A 188 -7.91 3.92 -6.74
CA ALA A 188 -9.19 4.63 -6.82
C ALA A 188 -9.83 4.90 -5.45
N VAL A 189 -9.41 4.16 -4.42
CA VAL A 189 -9.84 4.35 -3.02
C VAL A 189 -9.23 5.58 -2.35
N GLU A 190 -8.13 6.12 -2.87
CA GLU A 190 -7.46 7.31 -2.31
C GLU A 190 -8.37 8.56 -2.39
N PRO A 191 -8.91 8.96 -3.56
CA PRO A 191 -9.80 10.12 -3.63
C PRO A 191 -11.11 9.86 -2.88
N LEU A 192 -11.61 8.62 -2.86
CA LEU A 192 -12.80 8.25 -2.09
C LEU A 192 -12.56 8.41 -0.58
N GLY A 193 -11.42 7.92 -0.08
CA GLY A 193 -11.00 8.05 1.31
C GLY A 193 -10.82 9.51 1.72
N ALA A 194 -10.23 10.33 0.85
CA ALA A 194 -10.07 11.77 1.08
C ALA A 194 -11.43 12.48 1.19
N ILE A 195 -12.32 12.25 0.24
CA ILE A 195 -13.66 12.86 0.23
C ILE A 195 -14.46 12.43 1.47
N LEU A 196 -14.48 11.13 1.78
CA LEU A 196 -15.20 10.59 2.93
C LEU A 196 -14.67 11.19 4.23
N THR A 197 -13.35 11.34 4.34
CA THR A 197 -12.73 11.93 5.53
C THR A 197 -13.01 13.42 5.66
N ILE A 198 -12.99 14.18 4.57
CA ILE A 198 -13.39 15.59 4.60
C ILE A 198 -14.84 15.73 5.09
N MET A 199 -15.73 14.83 4.66
CA MET A 199 -17.14 14.84 5.08
C MET A 199 -17.35 14.40 6.54
N LEU A 200 -16.51 13.50 7.06
CA LEU A 200 -16.69 12.81 8.33
C LEU A 200 -15.49 13.00 9.28
N ALA A 201 -14.78 14.12 9.19
CA ALA A 201 -13.49 14.33 9.86
C ALA A 201 -13.58 14.09 11.39
N SER A 202 -14.65 14.56 12.03
CA SER A 202 -14.87 14.38 13.47
C SER A 202 -15.05 12.92 13.92
N ILE A 203 -15.47 12.04 13.00
CA ILE A 203 -15.63 10.61 13.25
C ILE A 203 -14.35 9.86 12.90
N VAL A 204 -13.68 10.26 11.82
CA VAL A 204 -12.49 9.59 11.29
C VAL A 204 -11.25 9.85 12.13
N LEU A 205 -11.02 11.10 12.56
CA LEU A 205 -9.82 11.50 13.30
C LEU A 205 -9.51 10.63 14.53
N PRO A 206 -10.48 10.31 15.41
CA PRO A 206 -10.22 9.48 16.59
C PRO A 206 -9.85 8.02 16.27
N ILE A 207 -10.29 7.48 15.12
CA ILE A 207 -10.07 6.09 14.74
C ILE A 207 -8.93 5.92 13.72
N LEU A 208 -8.45 7.01 13.12
CA LEU A 208 -7.42 7.00 12.08
C LEU A 208 -6.13 6.27 12.50
N PRO A 209 -5.61 6.40 13.74
CA PRO A 209 -4.47 5.60 14.19
C PRO A 209 -4.69 4.08 14.03
N TYR A 210 -5.87 3.58 14.40
CA TYR A 210 -6.20 2.17 14.26
C TYR A 210 -6.27 1.73 12.80
N LEU A 211 -6.78 2.60 11.92
CA LEU A 211 -6.92 2.32 10.48
C LEU A 211 -5.56 2.31 9.77
N LEU A 212 -4.66 3.24 10.10
CA LEU A 212 -3.28 3.26 9.62
C LEU A 212 -2.57 1.95 9.98
N ALA A 213 -2.63 1.57 11.25
CA ALA A 213 -1.99 0.34 11.69
C ALA A 213 -2.65 -0.93 11.15
N PHE A 214 -3.97 -0.93 10.94
CA PHE A 214 -4.68 -2.02 10.25
C PHE A 214 -4.14 -2.23 8.84
N ALA A 215 -3.97 -1.16 8.06
CA ALA A 215 -3.40 -1.25 6.73
C ALA A 215 -1.95 -1.75 6.75
N ALA A 216 -1.14 -1.31 7.72
CA ALA A 216 0.22 -1.79 7.90
C ALA A 216 0.25 -3.30 8.18
N GLY A 217 -0.65 -3.79 9.04
CA GLY A 217 -0.79 -5.21 9.33
C GLY A 217 -1.15 -6.02 8.09
N ALA A 218 -2.12 -5.54 7.31
CA ALA A 218 -2.51 -6.19 6.05
C ALA A 218 -1.35 -6.26 5.03
N MET A 219 -0.58 -5.18 4.88
CA MET A 219 0.59 -5.19 3.98
C MET A 219 1.68 -6.14 4.44
N ILE A 220 2.03 -6.13 5.74
CA ILE A 220 3.04 -7.02 6.30
C ILE A 220 2.63 -8.48 6.06
N TYR A 221 1.37 -8.84 6.27
CA TYR A 221 0.86 -10.18 5.98
C TYR A 221 1.11 -10.58 4.52
N VAL A 222 0.73 -9.74 3.55
CA VAL A 222 0.96 -10.05 2.12
C VAL A 222 2.43 -10.15 1.77
N VAL A 223 3.29 -9.33 2.37
CA VAL A 223 4.73 -9.44 2.13
C VAL A 223 5.25 -10.80 2.62
N VAL A 224 4.87 -11.20 3.84
CA VAL A 224 5.34 -12.43 4.48
C VAL A 224 4.80 -13.68 3.79
N GLU A 225 3.50 -13.73 3.50
CA GLU A 225 2.85 -14.93 2.96
C GLU A 225 2.98 -15.05 1.44
N GLU A 226 3.07 -13.93 0.71
CA GLU A 226 3.02 -13.97 -0.75
C GLU A 226 4.33 -13.53 -1.40
N LEU A 227 4.81 -12.33 -1.11
CA LEU A 227 5.92 -11.75 -1.89
C LEU A 227 7.27 -12.37 -1.56
N ILE A 228 7.61 -12.53 -0.28
CA ILE A 228 8.87 -13.16 0.13
C ILE A 228 8.93 -14.61 -0.41
N PRO A 229 7.93 -15.48 -0.21
CA PRO A 229 7.96 -16.84 -0.74
C PRO A 229 8.15 -16.93 -2.25
N GLU A 230 7.50 -16.06 -3.06
CA GLU A 230 7.71 -16.09 -4.53
C GLU A 230 9.15 -15.79 -4.91
N THR A 231 9.82 -14.87 -4.23
CA THR A 231 11.23 -14.59 -4.55
C THR A 231 12.13 -15.82 -4.31
N GLN A 232 11.76 -16.66 -3.35
CA GLN A 232 12.51 -17.85 -2.94
C GLN A 232 12.10 -19.12 -3.69
N GLN A 233 10.93 -19.17 -4.33
CA GLN A 233 10.49 -20.32 -5.12
C GLN A 233 11.38 -20.56 -6.36
N GLY A 234 11.59 -21.84 -6.71
CA GLY A 234 12.38 -22.25 -7.88
C GLY A 234 13.89 -22.09 -7.68
N ALA A 235 14.63 -21.75 -8.75
CA ALA A 235 16.09 -21.56 -8.68
C ALA A 235 16.43 -20.37 -7.77
N HIS A 236 17.13 -20.64 -6.68
CA HIS A 236 17.48 -19.63 -5.69
C HIS A 236 18.45 -18.60 -6.29
N SER A 237 18.16 -17.32 -6.07
CA SER A 237 18.97 -16.21 -6.57
C SER A 237 18.90 -15.04 -5.59
N ASN A 238 20.05 -14.40 -5.35
CA ASN A 238 20.14 -13.22 -4.48
C ASN A 238 19.42 -11.97 -5.04
N MET A 239 18.90 -12.05 -6.27
CA MET A 239 18.24 -10.91 -6.91
C MET A 239 16.93 -10.49 -6.24
N GLY A 240 16.19 -11.43 -5.63
CA GLY A 240 15.03 -11.09 -4.80
C GLY A 240 15.42 -10.24 -3.60
N THR A 241 16.49 -10.62 -2.90
CA THR A 241 17.05 -9.87 -1.77
C THR A 241 17.57 -8.50 -2.18
N ILE A 242 18.31 -8.41 -3.30
CA ILE A 242 18.79 -7.11 -3.82
C ILE A 242 17.60 -6.22 -4.18
N GLY A 243 16.58 -6.77 -4.85
CA GLY A 243 15.33 -6.08 -5.14
C GLY A 243 14.70 -5.53 -3.86
N PHE A 244 14.51 -6.37 -2.85
CA PHE A 244 13.99 -5.96 -1.54
C PHE A 244 14.78 -4.82 -0.92
N SER A 245 16.11 -4.94 -0.85
CA SER A 245 16.96 -3.90 -0.28
C SER A 245 16.83 -2.58 -1.05
N LEU A 246 16.80 -2.59 -2.38
CA LEU A 246 16.63 -1.38 -3.19
C LEU A 246 15.26 -0.74 -3.01
N GLY A 247 14.20 -1.54 -2.97
CA GLY A 247 12.84 -1.05 -2.74
C GLY A 247 12.68 -0.44 -1.35
N PHE A 248 13.17 -1.13 -0.33
CA PHE A 248 13.16 -0.64 1.05
C PHE A 248 13.93 0.67 1.20
N LEU A 249 15.16 0.74 0.65
CA LEU A 249 15.97 1.96 0.70
C LEU A 249 15.33 3.12 -0.05
N LEU A 250 14.75 2.86 -1.23
CA LEU A 250 14.05 3.89 -1.99
C LEU A 250 12.88 4.43 -1.18
N MET A 251 12.00 3.57 -0.67
CA MET A 251 10.82 4.01 0.07
C MET A 251 11.18 4.72 1.38
N MET A 252 12.15 4.21 2.12
CA MET A 252 12.68 4.90 3.31
C MET A 252 13.23 6.28 2.97
N ALA A 253 13.99 6.41 1.87
CA ALA A 253 14.51 7.70 1.44
C ALA A 253 13.40 8.66 0.99
N LEU A 254 12.39 8.16 0.26
CA LEU A 254 11.24 8.96 -0.15
C LEU A 254 10.48 9.47 1.07
N ASP A 255 10.17 8.60 2.04
CA ASP A 255 9.45 9.01 3.25
C ASP A 255 10.23 10.04 4.07
N VAL A 256 11.50 9.77 4.39
CA VAL A 256 12.35 10.67 5.20
C VAL A 256 12.64 12.00 4.52
N LEU A 257 12.75 12.04 3.19
CA LEU A 257 13.02 13.28 2.45
C LEU A 257 11.75 14.12 2.21
N LEU A 258 10.57 13.52 2.33
CA LEU A 258 9.29 14.16 2.02
C LEU A 258 8.44 14.49 3.27
N ALA A 259 8.76 13.89 4.42
CA ALA A 259 8.21 14.23 5.73
C ALA A 259 8.80 15.54 6.31
#